data_AF-A0A970WTT3-F1
#
_entry.id   AF-A0A970WTT3-F1
#
_cell.length_a   1.000
_cell.length_b   1.000
_cell.length_c   1.000
_cell.angle_alpha   90.00
_cell.angle_beta   90.00
_cell.angle_gamma   90.00
#
_symmetry.space_group_name_H-M   'P 1'
#
loop_
_entity.id
_entity.type
_entity.pdbx_description
1 polymer ?
#
loop_
_entity_poly.entity_id
_entity_poly.type
_entity_poly.pdbx_seq_one_letter_code
_entity_poly.pdbx_strand_id
1 'polypeptide(L)'
;MDYFLYAAAFFLGVAFMYLITRQVIRIYLNDEMRAYRREIRKKRKWWKPVLFPEVKVLKRHKDHYKREVEKLQGQLEEEAWQLDQHKQSGLDLLRKVEELRRENRELKIIVASPAGLKNRVPGTRGASDIRKGDAAPSDDTVTLYFGIPDHQGHFPADRSEPEYDNRKLFMVVTKKDSDRGELHYLSGDLDLKAINNVDYYLLPVCEISNIAGRNSANRVVQDEKGMVALVSGKWICNKKIRVKLV
;
A
#
# COMPACT_ATOMS: atom_id res chain seq x y z
N MET A 1 43.68 52.84 25.71
CA MET A 1 42.30 52.78 26.23
C MET A 1 41.44 51.83 25.38
N ASP A 2 41.54 51.90 24.05
CA ASP A 2 40.63 51.18 23.16
C ASP A 2 40.71 49.65 23.25
N TYR A 3 41.90 49.08 23.49
CA TYR A 3 42.07 47.63 23.65
C TYR A 3 41.27 47.05 24.84
N PHE A 4 41.12 47.80 25.92
CA PHE A 4 40.29 47.38 27.06
C PHE A 4 38.80 47.41 26.71
N LEU A 5 38.38 48.34 25.86
CA LEU A 5 37.02 48.44 25.37
C LEU A 5 36.66 47.27 24.45
N TYR A 6 37.56 46.91 23.53
CA TYR A 6 37.38 45.75 22.66
C TYR A 6 37.39 44.43 23.44
N ALA A 7 38.30 44.29 24.42
CA ALA A 7 38.31 43.12 25.29
C ALA A 7 37.01 43.00 26.11
N ALA A 8 36.53 44.10 26.69
CA ALA A 8 35.27 44.12 27.43
C ALA A 8 34.07 43.77 26.54
N ALA A 9 34.00 44.33 25.33
CA ALA A 9 32.95 44.02 24.36
C ALA A 9 32.97 42.54 23.94
N PHE A 10 34.16 41.95 23.75
CA PHE A 10 34.32 40.53 23.45
C PHE A 10 33.82 39.65 24.60
N PHE A 11 34.24 39.91 25.84
CA PHE A 11 33.76 39.15 26.99
C PHE A 11 32.27 39.31 27.25
N LEU A 12 31.70 40.50 27.01
CA LEU A 12 30.26 40.72 27.05
C LEU A 12 29.53 39.92 25.96
N GLY A 13 30.06 39.89 24.74
CA GLY A 13 29.51 39.09 23.64
C GLY A 13 29.54 37.58 23.96
N VAL A 14 30.65 37.07 24.49
CA VAL A 14 30.78 35.67 24.91
C VAL A 14 29.83 35.35 26.06
N ALA A 15 29.72 36.24 27.06
CA ALA A 15 28.78 36.06 28.17
C ALA A 15 27.32 36.08 27.70
N PHE A 16 26.97 36.97 26.77
CA PHE A 16 25.63 37.06 26.20
C PHE A 16 25.28 35.81 25.39
N MET A 17 26.19 35.36 24.51
CA MET A 17 26.01 34.12 23.75
C MET A 17 25.87 32.90 24.66
N TYR A 18 26.65 32.82 25.73
CA TYR A 18 26.53 31.78 26.75
C TYR A 18 25.16 31.81 27.45
N LEU A 19 24.64 32.99 27.79
CA LEU A 19 23.33 33.12 28.43
C LEU A 19 22.19 32.71 27.49
N ILE A 20 22.25 33.08 26.21
CA ILE A 20 21.25 32.69 25.21
C ILE A 20 21.26 31.18 25.00
N THR A 21 22.42 30.60 24.69
CA THR A 21 22.55 29.15 24.47
C THR A 21 22.06 28.36 25.69
N ARG A 22 22.40 28.82 26.90
CA ARG A 22 21.91 28.23 28.13
C ARG A 22 20.38 28.36 28.30
N GLN A 23 19.77 29.49 27.94
CA GLN A 23 18.31 29.64 27.98
C GLN A 23 17.61 28.71 26.99
N VAL A 24 18.09 28.63 25.74
CA VAL A 24 17.51 27.77 24.70
C VAL A 24 17.55 26.30 25.12
N ILE A 25 18.72 25.82 25.59
CA ILE A 25 18.88 24.46 26.12
C ILE A 25 17.91 24.22 27.29
N ARG A 26 17.75 25.20 28.18
CA ARG A 26 16.83 25.08 29.33
C ARG A 26 15.37 25.03 28.92
N ILE A 27 14.96 25.72 27.86
CA ILE A 27 13.60 25.64 27.31
C ILE A 27 13.35 24.25 26.74
N TYR A 28 14.27 23.74 25.92
CA TYR A 28 14.12 22.43 25.28
C TYR A 28 14.12 21.27 26.30
N LEU A 29 14.89 21.38 27.38
CA LEU A 29 14.99 20.36 28.43
C LEU A 29 14.22 20.69 29.71
N ASN A 30 13.23 21.59 29.69
CA ASN A 30 12.71 22.18 30.94
C ASN A 30 12.05 21.16 31.89
N ASP A 31 11.34 20.17 31.34
CA ASP A 31 10.67 19.11 32.12
C ASP A 31 11.65 18.06 32.64
N GLU A 32 12.58 17.65 31.80
CA GLU A 32 13.65 16.70 32.15
C GLU A 32 14.63 17.30 33.15
N MET A 33 14.95 18.58 33.02
CA MET A 33 15.77 19.32 33.99
C MET A 33 15.07 19.48 35.34
N ARG A 34 13.73 19.56 35.36
CA ARG A 34 12.94 19.51 36.60
C ARG A 34 12.98 18.12 37.23
N ALA A 35 12.87 17.06 36.45
CA ALA A 35 13.03 15.69 36.92
C ALA A 35 14.44 15.42 37.46
N TYR A 36 15.48 15.81 36.72
CA TYR A 36 16.88 15.69 37.11
C TYR A 36 17.21 16.47 38.39
N ARG A 37 16.71 17.71 38.54
CA ARG A 37 16.87 18.47 39.78
C ARG A 37 16.16 17.80 40.97
N ARG A 38 15.00 17.17 40.74
CA ARG A 38 14.32 16.36 41.77
C ARG A 38 15.13 15.11 42.13
N GLU A 39 15.73 14.42 41.17
CA GLU A 39 16.63 13.29 41.40
C GLU A 39 17.88 13.68 42.20
N ILE A 40 18.55 14.78 41.83
CA ILE A 40 19.70 15.29 42.58
C ILE A 40 19.32 15.66 44.02
N ARG A 41 18.19 16.36 44.20
CA ARG A 41 17.70 16.73 45.54
C ARG A 41 17.35 15.51 46.39
N LYS A 42 16.84 14.43 45.79
CA LYS A 42 16.59 13.15 46.49
C LYS A 42 17.89 12.43 46.83
N LYS A 43 18.92 12.51 45.99
CA LYS A 43 20.25 11.91 46.21
C LYS A 43 21.14 12.73 47.17
N ARG A 44 20.58 13.72 47.86
CA ARG A 44 21.32 14.67 48.69
C ARG A 44 21.76 14.05 50.02
N LYS A 45 22.73 13.14 49.95
CA LYS A 45 23.75 12.95 50.99
C LYS A 45 25.11 13.14 50.29
N TRP A 46 25.66 14.35 50.43
CA TRP A 46 27.10 14.58 50.38
C TRP A 46 27.86 14.61 49.03
N TRP A 47 27.35 15.21 47.95
CA TRP A 47 28.12 15.34 46.69
C TRP A 47 28.24 16.77 46.14
N LYS A 48 29.43 17.04 45.58
CA LYS A 48 29.94 18.31 45.03
C LYS A 48 29.00 18.92 43.97
N PRO A 49 28.93 20.26 43.85
CA PRO A 49 28.14 20.90 42.80
C PRO A 49 28.61 20.44 41.41
N VAL A 50 27.68 19.90 40.62
CA VAL A 50 27.95 19.48 39.24
C VAL A 50 28.00 20.73 38.37
N LEU A 51 29.19 21.07 37.89
CA LEU A 51 29.37 22.05 36.81
C LEU A 51 28.69 21.47 35.56
N PHE A 52 27.73 22.22 35.00
CA PHE A 52 26.94 21.86 33.81
C PHE A 52 26.04 20.60 33.95
N PRO A 53 24.98 20.67 34.77
CA PRO A 53 24.00 19.58 34.91
C PRO A 53 23.31 19.21 33.59
N GLU A 54 23.18 20.19 32.69
CA GLU A 54 22.56 20.05 31.37
C GLU A 54 23.28 18.99 30.52
N VAL A 55 24.61 18.88 30.60
CA VAL A 55 25.41 17.92 29.84
C VAL A 55 25.06 16.47 30.20
N LYS A 56 24.76 16.19 31.48
CA LYS A 56 24.37 14.85 31.91
C LYS A 56 23.00 14.46 31.38
N VAL A 57 22.06 15.39 31.32
CA VAL A 57 20.73 15.15 30.75
C VAL A 57 20.83 14.96 29.24
N LEU A 58 21.56 15.84 28.56
CA LEU A 58 21.84 15.74 27.12
C LEU A 58 22.49 14.39 26.75
N LYS A 59 23.46 13.92 27.55
CA LYS A 59 24.07 12.60 27.33
C LYS A 59 23.06 11.46 27.46
N ARG A 60 22.22 11.47 28.51
CA ARG A 60 21.17 10.45 28.68
C ARG A 60 20.21 10.43 27.49
N HIS A 61 19.84 11.60 26.99
CA HIS A 61 18.93 11.74 25.85
C HIS A 61 19.57 11.20 24.56
N LYS A 62 20.84 11.54 24.31
CA LYS A 62 21.63 10.95 23.22
C LYS A 62 21.69 9.42 23.30
N ASP A 63 22.00 8.89 24.48
CA ASP A 63 22.12 7.45 24.70
C ASP A 63 20.76 6.74 24.62
N HIS A 64 19.65 7.44 24.92
CA HIS A 64 18.30 6.92 24.76
C HIS A 64 17.95 6.78 23.27
N TYR A 65 18.07 7.86 22.49
CA TYR A 65 17.77 7.81 21.07
C TYR A 65 18.69 6.88 20.29
N LYS A 66 19.96 6.79 20.69
CA LYS A 66 20.87 5.81 20.07
C LYS A 66 20.34 4.39 20.22
N ARG A 67 19.85 4.03 21.41
CA ARG A 67 19.25 2.71 21.68
C ARG A 67 17.91 2.51 20.97
N GLU A 68 17.10 3.55 20.85
CA GLU A 68 15.84 3.46 20.08
C GLU A 68 16.11 3.22 18.59
N VAL A 69 17.08 3.92 18.02
CA VAL A 69 17.48 3.73 16.62
C VAL A 69 18.03 2.32 16.40
N GLU A 70 18.91 1.84 17.27
CA GLU A 70 19.44 0.45 17.19
C GLU A 70 18.30 -0.58 17.28
N LYS A 71 17.31 -0.35 18.16
CA LYS A 71 16.14 -1.23 18.29
C LYS A 71 15.27 -1.22 17.02
N LEU A 72 14.99 -0.04 16.48
CA LEU A 72 14.20 0.11 15.25
C LEU A 72 14.92 -0.51 14.05
N GLN A 73 16.24 -0.38 13.97
CA GLN A 73 17.05 -1.04 12.95
C GLN A 73 16.96 -2.57 13.07
N GLY A 74 17.08 -3.12 14.28
CA GLY A 74 16.90 -4.56 14.50
C GLY A 74 15.51 -5.06 14.09
N GLN A 75 14.46 -4.32 14.44
CA GLN A 75 13.08 -4.64 14.01
C GLN A 75 12.92 -4.61 12.49
N LEU A 76 13.52 -3.63 11.82
CA LEU A 76 13.48 -3.52 10.37
C LEU A 76 14.24 -4.68 9.69
N GLU A 77 15.37 -5.10 10.25
CA GLU A 77 16.13 -6.27 9.77
C GLU A 77 15.33 -7.57 9.95
N GLU A 78 14.67 -7.76 11.09
CA GLU A 78 13.78 -8.91 11.33
C GLU A 78 12.61 -8.95 10.35
N GLU A 79 11.93 -7.83 10.13
CA GLU A 79 10.83 -7.71 9.16
C GLU A 79 11.32 -7.98 7.73
N ALA A 80 12.49 -7.47 7.36
CA ALA A 80 13.09 -7.72 6.05
C ALA A 80 13.40 -9.21 5.85
N TRP A 81 13.91 -9.89 6.88
CA TRP A 81 14.17 -11.33 6.83
C TRP A 81 12.89 -12.16 6.69
N GLN A 82 11.84 -11.82 7.44
CA GLN A 82 10.53 -12.46 7.32
C GLN A 82 9.94 -12.28 5.92
N LEU A 83 10.06 -11.07 5.36
CA LEU A 83 9.57 -10.78 4.02
C LEU A 83 10.31 -11.61 2.96
N ASP A 84 11.61 -11.80 3.09
CA ASP A 84 12.39 -12.64 2.17
C ASP A 84 11.99 -14.12 2.28
N GLN A 85 11.78 -14.61 3.50
CA GLN A 85 11.29 -15.97 3.74
C GLN A 85 9.89 -16.20 3.11
N HIS A 86 8.99 -15.23 3.27
CA HIS A 86 7.67 -15.28 2.64
C HIS A 86 7.74 -15.24 1.10
N LYS A 87 8.65 -14.45 0.53
CA LYS A 87 8.89 -14.43 -0.92
C LYS A 87 9.40 -15.78 -1.43
N GLN A 88 10.37 -16.40 -0.75
CA GLN A 88 10.89 -17.71 -1.13
C GLN A 88 9.79 -18.79 -1.06
N SER A 89 9.02 -18.81 0.02
CA SER A 89 7.88 -19.73 0.17
C SER A 89 6.83 -19.53 -0.93
N GLY A 90 6.53 -18.28 -1.29
CA GLY A 90 5.63 -17.95 -2.39
C GLY A 90 6.15 -18.44 -3.76
N LEU A 91 7.45 -18.30 -4.01
CA LEU A 91 8.09 -18.81 -5.24
C LEU A 91 8.02 -20.34 -5.31
N ASP A 92 8.27 -21.04 -4.21
CA ASP A 92 8.16 -22.50 -4.16
C ASP A 92 6.71 -22.98 -4.37
N LEU A 93 5.73 -22.25 -3.82
CA LEU A 93 4.32 -22.55 -4.05
C LEU A 93 3.94 -22.34 -5.53
N LEU A 94 4.44 -21.28 -6.16
CA LEU A 94 4.23 -21.03 -7.59
C LEU A 94 4.80 -22.15 -8.46
N ARG A 95 6.00 -22.66 -8.16
CA ARG A 95 6.60 -23.81 -8.85
C ARG A 95 5.71 -25.05 -8.74
N LYS A 96 5.24 -25.39 -7.52
CA LYS A 96 4.34 -26.52 -7.29
C LYS A 96 3.02 -26.40 -8.05
N VAL A 97 2.43 -25.20 -8.10
CA VAL A 97 1.20 -24.95 -8.89
C VAL A 97 1.46 -25.17 -10.38
N GLU A 98 2.63 -24.77 -10.88
CA GLU A 98 2.99 -24.97 -12.29
C GLU A 98 3.21 -26.45 -12.63
N GLU A 99 3.86 -27.20 -11.74
CA GLU A 99 4.04 -28.66 -11.83
C GLU A 99 2.68 -29.37 -11.87
N LEU A 100 1.80 -29.10 -10.90
CA LEU A 100 0.45 -29.67 -10.85
C LEU A 100 -0.39 -29.30 -12.08
N ARG A 101 -0.17 -28.12 -12.68
CA ARG A 101 -0.80 -27.73 -13.95
C ARG A 101 -0.23 -28.46 -15.16
N ARG A 102 1.04 -28.87 -15.14
CA ARG A 102 1.62 -29.73 -16.18
C ARG A 102 1.07 -31.13 -16.05
N GLU A 103 1.08 -31.72 -14.86
CA GLU A 103 0.50 -33.03 -14.58
C GLU A 103 -0.98 -33.10 -14.96
N ASN A 104 -1.79 -32.10 -14.60
CA ASN A 104 -3.20 -32.05 -15.01
C ASN A 104 -3.38 -31.97 -16.53
N ARG A 105 -2.48 -31.30 -17.25
CA ARG A 105 -2.53 -31.25 -18.72
C ARG A 105 -2.19 -32.61 -19.31
N GLU A 106 -1.17 -33.29 -18.80
CA GLU A 106 -0.79 -34.63 -19.21
C GLU A 106 -1.90 -35.65 -18.95
N LEU A 107 -2.48 -35.65 -17.75
CA LEU A 107 -3.63 -36.49 -17.39
C LEU A 107 -4.84 -36.22 -18.29
N LYS A 108 -5.15 -34.95 -18.59
CA LYS A 108 -6.22 -34.61 -19.53
C LYS A 108 -5.97 -35.15 -20.93
N ILE A 109 -4.73 -35.13 -21.43
CA ILE A 109 -4.37 -35.69 -22.73
C ILE A 109 -4.54 -37.21 -22.73
N ILE A 110 -4.12 -37.90 -21.65
CA ILE A 110 -4.29 -39.34 -21.50
C ILE A 110 -5.78 -39.73 -21.47
N VAL A 111 -6.60 -38.99 -20.72
CA VAL A 111 -8.05 -39.23 -20.63
C VAL A 111 -8.77 -38.87 -21.95
N ALA A 112 -8.32 -37.84 -22.67
CA ALA A 112 -8.92 -37.40 -23.92
C ALA A 112 -8.46 -38.22 -25.14
N SER A 113 -7.38 -39.01 -25.04
CA SER A 113 -6.93 -39.91 -26.09
C SER A 113 -7.90 -41.11 -26.20
N PRO A 114 -8.71 -41.21 -27.27
CA PRO A 114 -9.68 -42.28 -27.43
C PRO A 114 -9.04 -43.49 -28.11
N ALA A 115 -7.81 -43.85 -27.74
CA ALA A 115 -7.08 -44.98 -28.34
C ALA A 115 -7.43 -46.35 -27.69
N GLY A 116 -8.52 -46.45 -26.94
CA GLY A 116 -8.82 -47.65 -26.16
C GLY A 116 -10.26 -48.15 -26.08
N LEU A 117 -11.28 -47.41 -26.55
CA LEU A 117 -12.66 -47.90 -26.48
C LEU A 117 -13.57 -47.25 -27.53
N LYS A 118 -13.77 -47.95 -28.66
CA LYS A 118 -15.09 -48.42 -29.14
C LYS A 118 -15.00 -48.92 -30.59
N ASN A 119 -15.03 -50.25 -30.71
CA ASN A 119 -15.43 -50.92 -31.94
C ASN A 119 -16.95 -50.75 -32.16
N ARG A 120 -17.30 -50.45 -33.42
CA ARG A 120 -18.49 -50.85 -34.19
C ARG A 120 -19.89 -50.74 -33.55
N VAL A 121 -20.71 -49.82 -34.06
CA VAL A 121 -22.02 -50.11 -34.69
C VAL A 121 -22.32 -49.02 -35.75
N PRO A 122 -22.70 -49.37 -37.01
CA PRO A 122 -23.18 -48.42 -38.01
C PRO A 122 -24.71 -48.32 -37.99
N GLY A 123 -25.27 -47.12 -38.11
CA GLY A 123 -26.72 -46.92 -38.09
C GLY A 123 -27.16 -45.52 -38.50
N THR A 124 -27.48 -45.40 -39.78
CA THR A 124 -28.12 -44.35 -40.57
C THR A 124 -29.26 -43.49 -39.97
N ARG A 125 -29.30 -42.24 -40.47
CA ARG A 125 -30.46 -41.40 -40.91
C ARG A 125 -31.09 -40.38 -39.94
N GLY A 126 -31.31 -39.18 -40.50
CA GLY A 126 -32.26 -38.14 -40.05
C GLY A 126 -31.59 -36.79 -39.76
N ALA A 127 -31.32 -35.94 -40.77
CA ALA A 127 -32.25 -34.93 -41.29
C ALA A 127 -32.76 -33.93 -40.22
N SER A 128 -32.10 -32.78 -40.11
CA SER A 128 -32.72 -31.45 -40.21
C SER A 128 -31.67 -30.37 -39.95
N ASP A 129 -31.36 -29.61 -40.99
CA ASP A 129 -30.72 -28.30 -40.89
C ASP A 129 -31.62 -27.37 -40.08
N ILE A 130 -31.27 -27.17 -38.82
CA ILE A 130 -31.71 -26.02 -38.04
C ILE A 130 -30.46 -25.19 -37.78
N ARG A 131 -30.28 -24.15 -38.58
CA ARG A 131 -29.36 -23.05 -38.26
C ARG A 131 -29.85 -22.38 -36.97
N LYS A 132 -29.29 -22.80 -35.84
CA LYS A 132 -29.28 -22.01 -34.60
C LYS A 132 -27.94 -22.28 -33.92
N GLY A 133 -27.04 -21.30 -34.01
CA GLY A 133 -25.67 -21.47 -33.56
C GLY A 133 -24.90 -20.16 -33.43
N ASP A 134 -25.56 -19.02 -33.15
CA ASP A 134 -24.91 -18.06 -32.27
C ASP A 134 -25.03 -18.64 -30.87
N ALA A 135 -24.08 -19.54 -30.56
CA ALA A 135 -23.83 -19.94 -29.20
C ALA A 135 -23.33 -18.69 -28.47
N ALA A 136 -24.26 -17.95 -27.89
CA ALA A 136 -23.98 -17.18 -26.69
C ALA A 136 -23.25 -18.17 -25.75
N PRO A 137 -21.98 -17.95 -25.40
CA PRO A 137 -21.44 -18.65 -24.25
C PRO A 137 -22.30 -18.17 -23.08
N SER A 138 -22.87 -19.10 -22.33
CA SER A 138 -23.42 -18.81 -21.02
C SER A 138 -22.26 -18.27 -20.17
N ASP A 139 -22.05 -16.96 -20.24
CA ASP A 139 -21.00 -16.30 -19.49
C ASP A 139 -21.51 -16.25 -18.07
N ASP A 140 -21.08 -17.20 -17.24
CA ASP A 140 -21.24 -17.20 -15.79
C ASP A 140 -20.41 -16.04 -15.18
N THR A 141 -20.49 -14.85 -15.79
CA THR A 141 -19.83 -13.63 -15.36
C THR A 141 -20.75 -12.85 -14.45
N VAL A 142 -20.25 -12.57 -13.26
CA VAL A 142 -20.87 -11.68 -12.29
C VAL A 142 -20.19 -10.32 -12.41
N THR A 143 -21.00 -9.28 -12.60
CA THR A 143 -20.53 -7.90 -12.57
C THR A 143 -20.90 -7.28 -11.23
N LEU A 144 -19.92 -6.67 -10.58
CA LEU A 144 -20.05 -6.04 -9.27
C LEU A 144 -19.66 -4.58 -9.38
N TYR A 145 -20.56 -3.67 -9.00
CA TYR A 145 -20.33 -2.23 -9.06
C TYR A 145 -19.91 -1.68 -7.69
N PHE A 146 -18.93 -0.77 -7.73
CA PHE A 146 -18.35 -0.16 -6.54
C PHE A 146 -18.28 1.36 -6.65
N GLY A 147 -18.39 2.02 -5.50
CA GLY A 147 -18.02 3.42 -5.34
C GLY A 147 -16.50 3.56 -5.21
N ILE A 148 -16.06 4.44 -4.32
CA ILE A 148 -14.63 4.71 -4.10
C ILE A 148 -13.98 3.52 -3.36
N PRO A 149 -12.75 3.10 -3.73
CA PRO A 149 -12.00 2.11 -2.96
C PRO A 149 -11.67 2.59 -1.54
N ASP A 150 -11.24 1.68 -0.67
CA ASP A 150 -10.68 2.09 0.62
C ASP A 150 -9.30 2.79 0.46
N HIS A 151 -8.76 3.30 1.56
CA HIS A 151 -7.46 3.98 1.59
C HIS A 151 -6.28 3.11 1.14
N GLN A 152 -6.46 1.78 1.04
CA GLN A 152 -5.47 0.83 0.57
C GLN A 152 -5.74 0.38 -0.88
N GLY A 153 -6.81 0.86 -1.52
CA GLY A 153 -7.18 0.46 -2.89
C GLY A 153 -7.98 -0.85 -2.95
N HIS A 154 -8.60 -1.28 -1.85
CA HIS A 154 -9.41 -2.50 -1.80
C HIS A 154 -10.91 -2.20 -1.96
N PHE A 155 -11.64 -3.16 -2.49
CA PHE A 155 -13.10 -3.13 -2.60
C PHE A 155 -13.72 -4.23 -1.72
N PRO A 156 -14.35 -3.88 -0.60
CA PRO A 156 -15.07 -4.84 0.23
C PRO A 156 -16.23 -5.48 -0.54
N ALA A 157 -16.29 -6.82 -0.61
CA ALA A 157 -17.28 -7.52 -1.43
C ALA A 157 -18.73 -7.29 -0.94
N ASP A 158 -18.91 -7.04 0.36
CA ASP A 158 -20.18 -6.67 1.00
C ASP A 158 -20.71 -5.29 0.56
N ARG A 159 -19.87 -4.44 -0.02
CA ARG A 159 -20.25 -3.13 -0.56
C ARG A 159 -20.47 -3.14 -2.08
N SER A 160 -20.45 -4.32 -2.69
CA SER A 160 -20.79 -4.46 -4.09
C SER A 160 -22.29 -4.34 -4.30
N GLU A 161 -22.67 -3.72 -5.42
CA GLU A 161 -24.06 -3.73 -5.88
C GLU A 161 -24.13 -4.41 -7.26
N PRO A 162 -25.19 -5.20 -7.52
CA PRO A 162 -25.36 -5.88 -8.80
C PRO A 162 -25.88 -4.95 -9.90
N GLU A 163 -26.47 -3.81 -9.52
CA GLU A 163 -27.02 -2.82 -10.44
C GLU A 163 -26.13 -1.57 -10.46
N TYR A 164 -26.01 -0.96 -11.65
CA TYR A 164 -25.24 0.27 -11.82
C TYR A 164 -26.06 1.48 -11.36
N ASP A 165 -25.42 2.36 -10.58
CA ASP A 165 -25.92 3.69 -10.23
C ASP A 165 -24.86 4.72 -10.63
N ASN A 166 -25.28 5.96 -10.91
CA ASN A 166 -24.40 7.08 -11.27
C ASN A 166 -23.38 7.44 -10.17
N ARG A 167 -23.52 6.84 -8.97
CA ARG A 167 -22.57 6.96 -7.86
C ARG A 167 -21.42 5.95 -7.91
N LYS A 168 -21.47 4.98 -8.82
CA LYS A 168 -20.46 3.93 -8.99
C LYS A 168 -19.39 4.40 -9.96
N LEU A 169 -18.13 4.22 -9.56
CA LEU A 169 -16.95 4.64 -10.31
C LEU A 169 -16.15 3.45 -10.84
N PHE A 170 -16.38 2.26 -10.28
CA PHE A 170 -15.63 1.06 -10.63
C PHE A 170 -16.56 -0.12 -10.83
N MET A 171 -16.17 -1.05 -11.69
CA MET A 171 -16.78 -2.37 -11.77
C MET A 171 -15.74 -3.47 -11.76
N VAL A 172 -16.09 -4.59 -11.13
CA VAL A 172 -15.34 -5.84 -11.20
C VAL A 172 -16.15 -6.84 -11.99
N VAL A 173 -15.55 -7.36 -13.06
CA VAL A 173 -16.12 -8.45 -13.87
C VAL A 173 -15.38 -9.73 -13.48
N THR A 174 -16.09 -10.69 -12.89
CA THR A 174 -15.52 -11.95 -12.42
C THR A 174 -16.36 -13.12 -12.87
N LYS A 175 -15.78 -14.32 -12.95
CA LYS A 175 -16.57 -15.54 -13.10
C LYS A 175 -17.18 -15.95 -11.77
N LYS A 176 -18.32 -16.65 -11.81
CA LYS A 176 -18.93 -17.29 -10.66
C LYS A 176 -17.91 -18.20 -9.98
N ASP A 177 -17.78 -18.06 -8.66
CA ASP A 177 -16.82 -18.79 -7.81
C ASP A 177 -15.33 -18.57 -8.13
N SER A 178 -15.00 -17.52 -8.89
CA SER A 178 -13.59 -17.15 -9.13
C SER A 178 -13.07 -16.18 -8.08
N ASP A 179 -11.80 -16.38 -7.72
CA ASP A 179 -11.01 -15.49 -6.88
C ASP A 179 -10.34 -14.36 -7.67
N ARG A 180 -10.64 -14.19 -8.96
CA ARG A 180 -10.00 -13.20 -9.84
C ARG A 180 -11.03 -12.51 -10.72
N GLY A 181 -10.86 -11.19 -10.84
CA GLY A 181 -11.71 -10.36 -11.68
C GLY A 181 -10.94 -9.30 -12.44
N GLU A 182 -11.57 -8.77 -13.48
CA GLU A 182 -11.12 -7.62 -14.24
C GLU A 182 -11.68 -6.36 -13.59
N LEU A 183 -10.84 -5.34 -13.38
CA LEU A 183 -11.24 -4.08 -12.77
C LEU A 183 -11.32 -3.00 -13.83
N HIS A 184 -12.45 -2.29 -13.88
CA HIS A 184 -12.71 -1.23 -14.84
C HIS A 184 -13.12 0.05 -14.13
N TYR A 185 -12.78 1.19 -14.73
CA TYR A 185 -13.23 2.52 -14.34
C TYR A 185 -14.45 2.89 -15.18
N LEU A 186 -15.46 3.47 -14.54
CA LEU A 186 -16.70 3.88 -15.15
C LEU A 186 -16.69 5.41 -15.33
N SER A 187 -16.45 5.85 -16.55
CA SER A 187 -16.50 7.27 -16.90
C SER A 187 -17.95 7.77 -16.89
N GLY A 188 -18.19 8.89 -16.21
CA GLY A 188 -19.52 9.49 -16.12
C GLY A 188 -19.53 10.83 -15.40
N ASP A 189 -20.69 11.19 -14.81
CA ASP A 189 -20.93 12.48 -14.17
C ASP A 189 -19.97 12.80 -13.01
N LEU A 190 -19.37 11.77 -12.41
CA LEU A 190 -18.43 11.90 -11.30
C LEU A 190 -16.97 12.09 -11.73
N ASP A 191 -16.66 12.08 -13.04
CA ASP A 191 -15.29 12.21 -13.55
C ASP A 191 -14.62 13.50 -13.06
N LEU A 192 -15.32 14.63 -13.15
CA LEU A 192 -14.78 15.91 -12.69
C LEU A 192 -14.47 15.88 -11.18
N LYS A 193 -15.32 15.20 -10.39
CA LYS A 193 -15.09 15.04 -8.94
C LYS A 193 -13.89 14.13 -8.66
N ALA A 194 -13.73 13.06 -9.44
CA ALA A 194 -12.58 12.16 -9.37
C ALA A 194 -11.28 12.86 -9.77
N ILE A 195 -11.30 13.70 -10.81
CA ILE A 195 -10.18 14.55 -11.25
C ILE A 195 -9.82 15.60 -10.19
N ASN A 196 -10.80 16.17 -9.50
CA ASN A 196 -10.54 17.09 -8.40
C ASN A 196 -9.98 16.40 -7.15
N ASN A 197 -10.25 15.10 -6.96
CA ASN A 197 -9.83 14.32 -5.80
C ASN A 197 -9.01 13.07 -6.18
N VAL A 198 -8.06 13.24 -7.11
CA VAL A 198 -7.26 12.16 -7.72
C VAL A 198 -6.63 11.23 -6.69
N ASP A 199 -6.12 11.79 -5.59
CA ASP A 199 -5.40 11.03 -4.57
C ASP A 199 -6.27 9.99 -3.85
N TYR A 200 -7.57 10.26 -3.73
CA TYR A 200 -8.53 9.38 -3.05
C TYR A 200 -9.36 8.54 -4.01
N TYR A 201 -9.68 9.09 -5.19
CA TYR A 201 -10.61 8.46 -6.12
C TYR A 201 -9.89 7.59 -7.15
N LEU A 202 -8.70 7.98 -7.58
CA LEU A 202 -8.00 7.34 -8.70
C LEU A 202 -6.69 6.68 -8.27
N LEU A 203 -5.76 7.38 -7.62
CA LEU A 203 -4.41 6.86 -7.32
C LEU A 203 -4.36 5.51 -6.56
N PRO A 204 -5.31 5.16 -5.67
CA PRO A 204 -5.27 3.87 -4.99
C PRO A 204 -5.31 2.69 -5.97
N VAL A 205 -6.03 2.82 -7.09
CA VAL A 205 -6.33 1.72 -8.03
C VAL A 205 -6.04 2.03 -9.50
N CYS A 206 -5.69 3.27 -9.83
CA CYS A 206 -5.41 3.75 -11.19
C CYS A 206 -3.98 4.31 -11.31
N GLU A 207 -3.41 4.18 -12.51
CA GLU A 207 -2.19 4.82 -12.97
C GLU A 207 -2.56 5.85 -14.04
N ILE A 208 -2.22 7.12 -13.81
CA ILE A 208 -2.61 8.24 -14.67
C ILE A 208 -1.47 8.56 -15.63
N SER A 209 -1.71 8.40 -16.93
CA SER A 209 -0.69 8.58 -17.96
C SER A 209 -0.28 10.04 -18.20
N ASN A 210 -1.18 10.99 -17.99
CA ASN A 210 -0.97 12.41 -18.30
C ASN A 210 -1.39 13.37 -17.18
N ILE A 211 -0.86 13.15 -15.97
CA ILE A 211 -1.20 13.96 -14.78
C ILE A 211 -1.01 15.48 -14.98
N ALA A 212 -0.09 15.90 -15.85
CA ALA A 212 0.14 17.31 -16.18
C ALA A 212 -1.08 18.00 -16.83
N GLY A 213 -1.96 17.24 -17.50
CA GLY A 213 -3.18 17.73 -18.15
C GLY A 213 -4.38 17.87 -17.21
N ARG A 214 -4.22 17.61 -15.91
CA ARG A 214 -5.31 17.57 -14.93
C ARG A 214 -6.15 18.85 -14.89
N ASN A 215 -5.53 20.02 -15.01
CA ASN A 215 -6.21 21.31 -14.87
C ASN A 215 -7.16 21.63 -16.04
N SER A 216 -6.97 20.99 -17.19
CA SER A 216 -7.82 21.15 -18.38
C SER A 216 -8.75 19.98 -18.62
N ALA A 217 -8.60 18.88 -17.88
CA ALA A 217 -9.35 17.66 -18.09
C ALA A 217 -10.74 17.74 -17.46
N ASN A 218 -11.75 17.26 -18.19
CA ASN A 218 -13.12 17.14 -17.72
C ASN A 218 -13.61 15.68 -17.66
N ARG A 219 -12.85 14.74 -18.23
CA ARG A 219 -13.22 13.34 -18.34
C ARG A 219 -12.05 12.42 -18.01
N VAL A 220 -12.37 11.24 -17.46
CA VAL A 220 -11.40 10.17 -17.26
C VAL A 220 -11.69 9.06 -18.27
N VAL A 221 -10.71 8.73 -19.10
CA VAL A 221 -10.81 7.67 -20.10
C VAL A 221 -9.94 6.50 -19.67
N GLN A 222 -10.50 5.29 -19.69
CA GLN A 222 -9.75 4.07 -19.42
C GLN A 222 -8.98 3.64 -20.68
N ASP A 223 -7.65 3.51 -20.54
CA ASP A 223 -6.77 2.98 -21.58
C ASP A 223 -6.57 1.47 -21.41
N GLU A 224 -6.31 1.01 -20.18
CA GLU A 224 -6.13 -0.42 -19.86
C GLU A 224 -6.93 -0.82 -18.62
N LYS A 225 -7.54 -2.01 -18.67
CA LYS A 225 -8.19 -2.61 -17.50
C LYS A 225 -7.18 -3.07 -16.45
N GLY A 226 -7.58 -2.97 -15.19
CA GLY A 226 -6.88 -3.52 -14.04
C GLY A 226 -7.26 -4.98 -13.77
N MET A 227 -6.64 -5.56 -12.74
CA MET A 227 -6.92 -6.92 -12.28
C MET A 227 -7.05 -6.92 -10.76
N VAL A 228 -8.02 -7.65 -10.24
CA VAL A 228 -8.27 -7.82 -8.80
C VAL A 228 -8.27 -9.29 -8.41
N ALA A 229 -7.93 -9.57 -7.15
CA ALA A 229 -8.10 -10.89 -6.54
C ALA A 229 -8.92 -10.81 -5.25
N LEU A 230 -9.80 -11.78 -5.04
CA LEU A 230 -10.61 -11.89 -3.83
C LEU A 230 -9.79 -12.55 -2.72
N VAL A 231 -9.48 -11.79 -1.67
CA VAL A 231 -8.76 -12.26 -0.49
C VAL A 231 -9.53 -11.83 0.75
N SER A 232 -9.92 -12.80 1.58
CA SER A 232 -10.61 -12.54 2.86
C SER A 232 -11.86 -11.65 2.72
N GLY A 233 -12.66 -11.84 1.66
CA GLY A 233 -13.89 -11.09 1.41
C GLY A 233 -13.68 -9.67 0.84
N LYS A 234 -12.47 -9.35 0.39
CA LYS A 234 -12.14 -8.07 -0.25
C LYS A 234 -11.47 -8.30 -1.60
N TRP A 235 -11.84 -7.51 -2.60
CA TRP A 235 -11.15 -7.47 -3.87
C TRP A 235 -9.93 -6.54 -3.75
N ILE A 236 -8.74 -7.12 -3.90
CA ILE A 236 -7.46 -6.43 -3.82
C ILE A 236 -6.94 -6.18 -5.23
N CYS A 237 -6.56 -4.93 -5.54
CA CYS A 237 -6.01 -4.54 -6.82
C CYS A 237 -4.58 -5.09 -7.01
N ASN A 238 -4.43 -6.07 -7.91
CA ASN A 238 -3.14 -6.65 -8.30
C ASN A 238 -2.48 -5.88 -9.45
N LYS A 239 -3.29 -5.40 -10.40
CA LYS A 239 -2.86 -4.55 -11.53
C LYS A 239 -3.74 -3.32 -11.56
N LYS A 240 -3.13 -2.14 -11.46
CA LYS A 240 -3.85 -0.86 -11.55
C LYS A 240 -4.44 -0.65 -12.95
N ILE A 241 -5.54 0.09 -13.00
CA ILE A 241 -6.19 0.53 -14.24
C ILE A 241 -5.33 1.65 -14.84
N ARG A 242 -5.02 1.60 -16.14
CA ARG A 242 -4.37 2.76 -16.78
C ARG A 242 -5.44 3.71 -17.29
N VAL A 243 -5.38 4.97 -16.87
CA VAL A 243 -6.35 5.99 -17.26
C VAL A 243 -5.65 7.25 -17.80
N LYS A 244 -6.36 7.96 -18.66
CA LYS A 244 -5.97 9.24 -19.22
C LYS A 244 -6.99 10.30 -18.86
N LEU A 245 -6.53 11.47 -18.46
CA LEU A 245 -7.36 12.64 -18.19
C LEU A 245 -7.52 13.42 -19.50
N VAL A 246 -8.75 13.60 -19.98
CA VAL A 246 -9.05 14.27 -21.25
C VAL A 246 -9.84 15.55 -20.97
#